data_AF-A0AAD4BEU5-F1
#
_entry.id   AF-A0AAD4BEU5-F1
#
_cell.length_a   1.000
_cell.length_b   1.000
_cell.length_c   1.000
_cell.angle_alpha   90.00
_cell.angle_beta   90.00
_cell.angle_gamma   90.00
#
_symmetry.space_group_name_H-M   'P 1'
#
loop_
_entity.id
_entity.type
_entity.pdbx_description
1 polymer ?
#
loop_
_entity_poly.entity_id
_entity_poly.type
_entity_poly.pdbx_seq_one_letter_code
_entity_poly.pdbx_strand_id
1 'polypeptide(L)' 'HRQELLDFQMNDSNFMKMIRMSQSLARKLRKANRSAATAVTAFTDLDSTVSPEQRKMWESEERVAQETRITDPSAMDIFD' A
#
# COMPACT_ATOMS: atom_id res chain seq x y z
N HIS A 1 -44.47 9.45 13.83
CA HIS A 1 -44.39 8.21 14.62
C HIS A 1 -43.56 7.10 13.97
N ARG A 2 -43.97 6.42 12.87
CA ARG A 2 -43.13 5.35 12.27
C ARG A 2 -41.81 5.85 11.67
N GLN A 3 -41.86 7.00 10.98
CA GLN A 3 -40.66 7.62 10.40
C GLN A 3 -39.67 8.07 11.47
N GLU A 4 -40.14 8.79 12.50
CA GLU A 4 -39.31 9.26 13.61
C GLU A 4 -38.62 8.12 14.36
N LEU A 5 -39.29 6.96 14.52
CA LEU A 5 -38.68 5.78 15.13
C LEU A 5 -37.56 5.19 14.27
N LEU A 6 -37.76 5.13 12.96
CA LEU A 6 -36.74 4.69 12.01
C LEU A 6 -35.54 5.65 12.01
N ASP A 7 -35.79 6.96 11.99
CA ASP A 7 -34.74 7.97 12.00
C ASP A 7 -33.93 7.91 13.31
N PHE A 8 -34.59 7.68 14.45
CA PHE A 8 -33.93 7.47 15.73
C PHE A 8 -33.01 6.24 15.73
N GLN A 9 -33.52 5.10 15.25
CA GLN A 9 -32.73 3.87 15.15
C GLN A 9 -31.57 3.99 14.16
N MET A 10 -31.79 4.67 13.03
CA MET A 10 -30.73 4.93 12.05
C MET A 10 -29.65 5.85 12.61
N ASN A 11 -30.03 6.90 13.33
CA ASN A 11 -29.08 7.81 13.98
C ASN A 11 -28.25 7.11 15.04
N ASP A 12 -28.85 6.27 15.89
CA ASP A 12 -28.13 5.48 16.89
C ASP A 12 -27.15 4.49 16.23
N SER A 13 -27.61 3.75 15.21
CA SER A 13 -26.75 2.85 14.43
C SER A 13 -25.59 3.60 13.76
N ASN A 14 -25.85 4.77 13.17
CA ASN A 14 -24.83 5.59 12.52
C ASN A 14 -23.81 6.13 13.54
N PHE A 15 -24.28 6.58 14.70
CA PHE A 15 -23.42 7.01 15.79
C PHE A 15 -22.48 5.87 16.24
N MET A 16 -23.02 4.68 16.48
CA MET A 16 -22.23 3.51 16.87
C MET A 16 -21.22 3.10 15.78
N LYS A 17 -21.60 3.18 14.51
CA LYS A 17 -20.67 2.94 13.39
C LYS A 17 -19.51 3.93 13.38
N MET A 18 -19.79 5.23 13.54
CA MET A 18 -18.75 6.27 13.58
C MET A 18 -17.77 6.05 14.74
N ILE A 19 -18.27 5.73 15.93
CA ILE A 19 -17.42 5.43 17.11
C ILE A 19 -16.53 4.20 16.86
N ARG A 20 -17.07 3.14 16.24
CA ARG A 20 -16.28 1.93 15.92
C ARG A 20 -15.27 2.19 14.78
N MET A 21 -15.62 3.02 13.80
CA MET A 21 -14.75 3.36 12.68
C MET A 21 -13.50 4.09 13.16
N SER A 22 -13.60 5.06 14.06
CA SER A 22 -12.44 5.80 14.57
C SER A 22 -11.44 4.88 15.27
N GLN A 23 -11.93 3.95 16.11
CA GLN A 23 -11.09 2.93 16.75
C GLN A 23 -10.44 1.99 15.73
N SER A 24 -11.19 1.57 14.70
CA SER A 24 -10.64 0.74 13.63
C SER A 24 -9.55 1.48 12.85
N LEU A 25 -9.75 2.75 12.51
CA LEU A 25 -8.77 3.58 11.83
C LEU A 25 -7.51 3.76 12.68
N ALA A 26 -7.64 4.05 13.97
CA ALA A 26 -6.51 4.17 14.87
C ALA A 26 -5.69 2.88 14.96
N ARG A 27 -6.34 1.70 15.01
CA ARG A 27 -5.65 0.39 14.97
C ARG A 27 -4.93 0.18 13.64
N LYS A 28 -5.60 0.45 12.52
CA LYS A 28 -5.01 0.31 11.18
C LYS A 28 -3.80 1.23 11.00
N LEU A 29 -3.89 2.48 11.44
CA LEU A 29 -2.79 3.44 11.37
C LEU A 29 -1.58 2.99 12.19
N ARG A 30 -1.80 2.53 13.43
CA ARG A 30 -0.69 2.00 14.26
C ARG A 30 -0.04 0.78 13.62
N LYS A 31 -0.84 -0.13 13.03
CA LYS A 31 -0.33 -1.28 12.30
C LYS A 31 0.50 -0.84 11.09
N ALA A 32 -0.03 0.09 10.29
CA ALA A 32 0.64 0.64 9.11
C ALA A 32 1.98 1.30 9.47
N ASN A 33 2.03 2.08 10.54
CA ASN A 33 3.27 2.73 10.99
C ASN A 33 4.32 1.70 11.41
N ARG A 34 3.91 0.64 12.12
CA ARG A 34 4.84 -0.45 12.49
C ARG A 34 5.35 -1.20 11.26
N SER A 35 4.46 -1.55 10.34
CA SER A 35 4.86 -2.23 9.10
C SER A 35 5.73 -1.35 8.21
N ALA A 36 5.48 -0.03 8.18
CA ALA A 36 6.31 0.91 7.44
C ALA A 36 7.73 0.95 7.97
N ALA A 37 7.91 1.02 9.30
CA ALA A 37 9.23 0.96 9.90
C ALA A 37 9.96 -0.35 9.54
N THR A 38 9.29 -1.49 9.63
CA THR A 38 9.87 -2.79 9.23
C THR A 38 10.22 -2.84 7.75
N ALA A 39 9.34 -2.31 6.88
CA ALA A 39 9.57 -2.28 5.44
C ALA A 39 10.77 -1.39 5.08
N VAL A 40 10.92 -0.24 5.74
CA VAL A 40 12.08 0.64 5.55
C VAL A 40 13.37 -0.06 5.95
N THR A 41 13.41 -0.70 7.12
CA THR A 41 14.59 -1.47 7.54
C THR A 41 14.93 -2.58 6.55
N ALA A 42 13.95 -3.40 6.17
CA ALA A 42 14.15 -4.48 5.22
C ALA A 42 14.64 -3.98 3.85
N PHE A 43 14.11 -2.84 3.38
CA PHE A 43 14.56 -2.22 2.14
C PHE A 43 16.00 -1.70 2.25
N THR A 44 16.35 -1.01 3.34
CA THR A 44 17.72 -0.53 3.57
C THR A 44 18.71 -1.67 3.67
N ASP A 45 18.35 -2.77 4.34
CA ASP A 45 19.18 -3.97 4.43
C ASP A 45 19.43 -4.55 3.04
N LEU A 46 18.38 -4.72 2.23
CA LEU A 46 18.50 -5.18 0.84
C LEU A 46 19.38 -4.22 0.02
N ASP A 47 19.10 -2.93 0.04
CA ASP A 47 19.82 -1.90 -0.73
C ASP A 47 21.31 -1.85 -0.37
N SER A 48 21.66 -2.10 0.90
CA SER A 48 23.05 -2.16 1.37
C SER A 48 23.87 -3.32 0.78
N THR A 49 23.19 -4.38 0.33
CA THR A 49 23.84 -5.55 -0.27
C THR A 49 24.07 -5.43 -1.78
N VAL A 50 23.46 -4.43 -2.43
CA VAL A 50 23.51 -4.25 -3.89
C VAL A 50 24.76 -3.47 -4.30
N SER A 51 25.56 -4.04 -5.22
CA SER A 51 26.74 -3.36 -5.73
C SER A 51 26.38 -2.20 -6.67
N PRO A 52 27.25 -1.17 -6.83
CA PRO A 52 27.04 -0.08 -7.78
C PRO A 52 26.85 -0.56 -9.23
N GLU A 53 27.53 -1.64 -9.61
CA GLU A 53 27.41 -2.25 -10.94
C GLU A 53 26.04 -2.90 -11.13
N GLN A 54 25.54 -3.61 -10.11
CA GLN A 54 24.20 -4.20 -10.14
C GLN A 54 23.12 -3.13 -10.25
N ARG A 55 23.25 -2.00 -9.52
CA ARG A 55 22.30 -0.88 -9.64
C ARG A 55 22.24 -0.33 -11.06
N LYS A 56 23.39 -0.07 -11.67
CA LYS A 56 23.46 0.42 -13.05
C LYS A 56 22.88 -0.57 -14.06
N MET A 57 23.11 -1.86 -13.84
CA MET A 57 22.55 -2.92 -14.69
C MET A 57 21.03 -2.90 -14.60
N TRP A 58 20.45 -2.92 -13.40
CA TRP A 58 19.00 -2.89 -13.20
C TRP A 58 18.35 -1.61 -13.74
N GLU A 59 18.96 -0.45 -13.54
CA GLU A 59 18.48 0.81 -14.13
C GLU A 59 18.45 0.73 -15.67
N SER A 60 19.43 0.07 -16.28
CA SER A 60 19.49 -0.10 -17.73
C SER A 60 18.44 -1.09 -18.24
N GLU A 61 18.23 -2.20 -17.53
CA GLU A 61 17.21 -3.21 -17.84
C GLU A 61 15.81 -2.62 -17.69
N GLU A 62 15.53 -1.91 -16.59
CA GLU A 62 14.27 -1.21 -16.37
C GLU A 62 13.99 -0.21 -17.49
N ARG A 63 14.98 0.61 -17.86
CA ARG A 63 14.82 1.59 -18.93
C ARG A 63 14.44 0.91 -20.25
N VAL A 64 15.15 -0.15 -20.63
CA VAL A 64 14.88 -0.90 -21.85
C VAL A 64 13.49 -1.51 -21.80
N ALA A 65 13.13 -2.18 -20.70
CA ALA A 65 11.81 -2.78 -20.52
C ALA A 65 10.68 -1.75 -20.65
N GLN A 66 10.82 -0.59 -20.02
CA GLN A 66 9.82 0.48 -20.11
C GLN A 66 9.69 1.07 -21.52
N GLU A 67 10.80 1.20 -22.25
CA GLU A 67 10.82 1.68 -23.63
C GLU A 67 10.16 0.68 -24.59
N THR A 68 10.39 -0.62 -24.40
CA THR A 68 9.93 -1.68 -25.31
C THR A 68 8.62 -2.33 -24.92
N ARG A 69 8.06 -2.06 -23.72
CA ARG A 69 6.86 -2.73 -23.17
C ARG A 69 5.65 -2.81 -24.11
N ILE A 70 5.51 -1.86 -25.04
CA ILE A 70 4.39 -1.82 -26.00
C ILE A 70 4.64 -2.76 -27.18
N THR A 71 5.88 -2.80 -27.66
CA THR A 71 6.27 -3.59 -28.85
C THR A 71 6.66 -5.02 -28.50
N ASP A 72 7.16 -5.23 -27.28
CA ASP A 72 7.56 -6.52 -26.75
C ASP A 72 7.06 -6.63 -25.30
N PRO A 73 5.88 -7.25 -25.09
CA PRO A 73 5.34 -7.49 -23.76
C PRO A 73 6.25 -8.34 -22.87
N SER A 74 7.11 -9.20 -23.45
CA SER A 74 8.04 -10.05 -22.67
C SER A 74 9.21 -9.26 -22.07
N ALA A 75 9.42 -8.01 -22.50
CA ALA A 75 10.42 -7.15 -21.89
C ALA A 75 10.10 -6.81 -20.42
N MET A 76 8.85 -6.95 -19.99
CA MET A 76 8.43 -6.74 -18.60
C MET A 76 8.72 -7.94 -17.67
N ASP A 77 9.15 -9.09 -18.22
CA ASP A 77 9.43 -10.31 -17.45
C ASP A 77 10.59 -10.12 -16.44
N ILE A 78 11.37 -9.03 -16.56
CA ILE A 78 12.41 -8.66 -15.59
C ILE A 78 11.86 -8.34 -14.18
N PHE A 79 10.54 -8.17 -14.04
CA PHE A 79 9.87 -7.84 -12.78
C PHE A 79 9.16 -9.03 -12.11
N ASP A 80 9.14 -10.21 -12.75
CA ASP A 80 8.49 -11.43 -12.25
C ASP A 80 9.45 -12.33 -11.44
#